data_AF-A0AAD7A2K3-F1
#
_entry.id   AF-A0AAD7A2K3-F1
#
_cell.length_a   1.000
_cell.length_b   1.000
_cell.length_c   1.000
_cell.angle_alpha   90.00
_cell.angle_beta   90.00
_cell.angle_gamma   90.00
#
_symmetry.space_group_name_H-M   'P 1'
#
loop_
_entity.id
_entity.type
_entity.pdbx_description
1 polymer ?
#
loop_
_entity_poly.entity_id
_entity_poly.type
_entity_poly.pdbx_seq_one_letter_code
_entity_poly.pdbx_strand_id
1 'polypeptide(L)'
;MCMFMVGLGVLEAQVGHMVVMGVLYALLWLVKILKLMNQFKELQSIKEKLAGHVAAQHKFTDQSKSLCAAGTRVEIQADILEWLSPQHRTKEHIFWITGIAGSGKSTLSATVVENLRMKHTPVAAQFFISRNIPETINPAKIIPTIAQQLAEFSPVAADIIHDVLNWGFPPREKQVEELLLAPIRELSKLCNAVIILIDALDELENAADNVKKILESIAPRGCHLPENVQFLVTSRPEHWADISKSKTLELTVFTQYALETESSVDEVHNFIIARMKEITRWNDWPSDNEVQKLSDKANGLFHYAATALHWIEEQIHNRGTASRKQVFEKFTQMGIVQYRTQTGVQVNYAAFSMLLGPFLCLMSH
;
A
#
# COMPACT_ATOMS: atom_id res chain seq x y z
N MET A 1 -34.08 -30.62 61.99
CA MET A 1 -34.94 -29.67 61.26
C MET A 1 -34.22 -28.36 60.91
N CYS A 2 -33.54 -27.68 61.85
CA CYS A 2 -32.82 -26.43 61.55
C CYS A 2 -31.72 -26.53 60.46
N MET A 3 -30.94 -27.60 60.42
CA MET A 3 -29.86 -27.76 59.42
C MET A 3 -30.36 -27.87 57.97
N PHE A 4 -31.56 -28.42 57.77
CA PHE A 4 -32.20 -28.56 56.45
C PHE A 4 -32.76 -27.22 55.94
N MET A 5 -33.32 -26.41 56.84
CA MET A 5 -33.87 -25.08 56.48
C MET A 5 -32.77 -24.07 56.15
N VAL A 6 -31.61 -24.16 56.81
CA VAL A 6 -30.43 -23.34 56.46
C VAL A 6 -29.89 -23.73 55.08
N GLY A 7 -29.87 -25.03 54.74
CA GLY A 7 -29.44 -25.50 53.40
C GLY A 7 -30.37 -25.06 52.26
N LEU A 8 -31.69 -25.06 52.48
CA LEU A 8 -32.68 -24.55 51.53
C LEU A 8 -32.55 -23.05 51.26
N GLY A 9 -32.36 -22.23 52.30
CA GLY A 9 -32.16 -20.79 52.15
C GLY A 9 -30.86 -20.43 51.43
N VAL A 10 -29.78 -21.20 51.62
CA VAL A 10 -28.52 -21.04 50.87
C VAL A 10 -28.69 -21.43 49.40
N LEU A 11 -29.44 -22.52 49.12
CA LEU A 11 -29.73 -22.95 47.75
C LEU A 11 -30.60 -21.93 47.00
N GLU A 12 -31.66 -21.40 47.64
CA GLU A 12 -32.52 -20.35 47.07
C GLU A 12 -31.76 -19.05 46.82
N ALA A 13 -30.88 -18.65 47.74
CA ALA A 13 -30.00 -17.49 47.53
C ALA A 13 -29.01 -17.70 46.38
N GLN A 14 -28.46 -18.91 46.23
CA GLN A 14 -27.54 -19.26 45.15
C GLN A 14 -28.23 -19.33 43.78
N VAL A 15 -29.48 -19.84 43.73
CA VAL A 15 -30.32 -19.82 42.52
C VAL A 15 -30.72 -18.38 42.16
N GLY A 16 -31.13 -17.57 43.14
CA GLY A 16 -31.43 -16.15 42.94
C GLY A 16 -30.23 -15.37 42.40
N HIS A 17 -29.04 -15.59 42.95
CA HIS A 17 -27.80 -15.00 42.45
C HIS A 17 -27.50 -15.43 41.00
N MET A 18 -27.70 -16.70 40.66
CA MET A 18 -27.48 -17.21 39.29
C MET A 18 -28.47 -16.60 38.28
N VAL A 19 -29.73 -16.42 38.65
CA VAL A 19 -30.75 -15.76 37.81
C VAL A 19 -30.40 -14.28 37.60
N VAL A 20 -30.03 -13.56 38.66
CA VAL A 20 -29.64 -12.14 38.58
C VAL A 20 -28.42 -11.96 37.67
N MET A 21 -27.40 -12.81 37.82
CA MET A 21 -26.23 -12.80 36.95
C MET A 21 -26.60 -13.11 35.49
N GLY A 22 -27.48 -14.08 35.26
CA GLY A 22 -27.98 -14.41 33.92
C GLY A 22 -28.69 -13.23 33.23
N VAL A 23 -29.55 -12.51 33.96
CA VAL A 23 -30.22 -11.30 33.45
C VAL A 23 -29.20 -10.19 33.17
N LEU A 24 -28.22 -9.97 34.05
CA LEU A 24 -27.18 -8.97 33.85
C LEU A 24 -26.34 -9.27 32.59
N TYR A 25 -25.91 -10.52 32.40
CA TYR A 25 -25.21 -10.93 31.17
C TYR A 25 -26.05 -10.72 29.92
N ALA A 26 -27.35 -11.04 29.97
CA ALA A 26 -28.27 -10.83 28.86
C ALA A 26 -28.44 -9.34 28.51
N LEU A 27 -28.55 -8.46 29.52
CA LEU A 27 -28.63 -7.01 29.31
C LEU A 27 -27.34 -6.45 28.73
N LEU A 28 -26.17 -6.85 29.26
CA LEU A 28 -24.88 -6.44 28.72
C LEU A 28 -24.70 -6.91 27.26
N TRP A 29 -25.15 -8.12 26.95
CA TRP A 29 -25.13 -8.66 25.60
C TRP A 29 -26.06 -7.88 24.65
N LEU A 30 -27.27 -7.54 25.11
CA LEU A 30 -28.22 -6.72 24.34
C LEU A 30 -27.64 -5.32 24.05
N VAL A 31 -27.06 -4.65 25.05
CA VAL A 31 -26.41 -3.34 24.87
C VAL A 31 -25.26 -3.45 23.86
N LYS A 32 -24.45 -4.52 23.93
CA LYS A 32 -23.38 -4.78 22.96
C LYS A 32 -23.92 -4.96 21.54
N ILE A 33 -25.02 -5.70 21.37
CA ILE A 33 -25.67 -5.88 20.06
C ILE A 33 -26.20 -4.56 19.52
N LEU A 34 -26.90 -3.78 20.34
CA LEU A 34 -27.43 -2.48 19.93
C LEU A 34 -26.31 -1.55 19.46
N LYS A 35 -25.17 -1.55 20.16
CA LYS A 35 -23.98 -0.77 19.75
C LYS A 35 -23.42 -1.24 18.41
N LEU A 36 -23.29 -2.56 18.20
CA LEU A 36 -22.83 -3.12 16.93
C LEU A 36 -23.81 -2.82 15.78
N MET A 37 -25.12 -2.90 16.04
CA MET A 37 -26.14 -2.56 15.05
C MET A 37 -26.09 -1.09 14.67
N ASN A 38 -25.83 -0.19 15.64
CA ASN A 38 -25.68 1.23 15.37
C ASN A 38 -24.45 1.50 14.49
N GLN A 39 -23.29 0.94 14.86
CA GLN A 39 -22.06 1.04 14.09
C GLN A 39 -22.22 0.52 12.66
N PHE A 40 -22.94 -0.60 12.49
CA PHE A 40 -23.23 -1.12 11.16
C PHE A 40 -24.07 -0.14 10.33
N LYS A 41 -25.12 0.47 10.93
CA LYS A 41 -25.96 1.46 10.25
C LYS A 41 -25.17 2.72 9.86
N GLU A 42 -24.35 3.24 10.77
CA GLU A 42 -23.48 4.39 10.52
C GLU A 42 -22.54 4.10 9.35
N LEU A 43 -21.90 2.93 9.36
CA LEU A 43 -21.00 2.53 8.29
C LEU A 43 -21.72 2.42 6.94
N GLN A 44 -22.93 1.86 6.88
CA GLN A 44 -23.72 1.83 5.64
C GLN A 44 -24.07 3.24 5.17
N SER A 45 -24.48 4.13 6.09
CA SER A 45 -24.77 5.52 5.75
C SER A 45 -23.54 6.26 5.19
N ILE A 46 -22.35 6.05 5.78
CA ILE A 46 -21.09 6.60 5.26
C ILE A 46 -20.83 6.07 3.84
N LYS A 47 -20.99 4.76 3.61
CA LYS A 47 -20.79 4.14 2.29
C LYS A 47 -21.72 4.72 1.23
N GLU A 48 -22.99 4.93 1.57
CA GLU A 48 -23.98 5.55 0.69
C GLU A 48 -23.65 7.01 0.38
N LYS A 49 -23.30 7.82 1.40
CA LYS A 49 -23.01 9.24 1.23
C LYS A 49 -21.69 9.50 0.48
N LEU A 50 -20.71 8.61 0.65
CA LEU A 50 -19.45 8.65 -0.10
C LEU A 50 -19.53 7.93 -1.46
N ALA A 51 -20.67 7.33 -1.79
CA ALA A 51 -20.86 6.68 -3.09
C ALA A 51 -20.61 7.68 -4.23
N GLY A 52 -19.79 7.28 -5.21
CA GLY A 52 -19.35 8.14 -6.32
C GLY A 52 -18.11 8.99 -6.03
N HIS A 53 -17.81 9.28 -4.76
CA HIS A 53 -16.61 10.03 -4.35
C HIS A 53 -15.41 9.12 -4.06
N VAL A 54 -15.66 7.86 -3.71
CA VAL A 54 -14.63 6.85 -3.50
C VAL A 54 -14.15 6.30 -4.85
N ALA A 55 -12.85 6.05 -4.97
CA ALA A 55 -12.25 5.30 -6.07
C ALA A 55 -12.44 3.78 -5.89
N ALA A 56 -12.92 3.10 -6.93
CA ALA A 56 -12.83 1.65 -7.01
C ALA A 56 -11.38 1.17 -7.18
N GLN A 57 -11.11 -0.09 -6.78
CA GLN A 57 -9.83 -0.78 -6.98
C GLN A 57 -8.60 -0.02 -6.45
N HIS A 58 -8.73 0.57 -5.25
CA HIS A 58 -7.69 1.41 -4.63
C HIS A 58 -6.70 0.61 -3.76
N LYS A 59 -6.90 -0.70 -3.56
CA LYS A 59 -6.00 -1.56 -2.79
C LYS A 59 -5.03 -2.29 -3.70
N PHE A 60 -3.85 -2.66 -3.20
CA PHE A 60 -2.86 -3.40 -4.00
C PHE A 60 -3.41 -4.74 -4.51
N THR A 61 -4.26 -5.40 -3.73
CA THR A 61 -4.91 -6.67 -4.08
C THR A 61 -5.88 -6.51 -5.25
N ASP A 62 -6.61 -5.38 -5.31
CA ASP A 62 -7.59 -5.12 -6.36
C ASP A 62 -6.88 -4.91 -7.71
N GLN A 63 -5.67 -4.34 -7.65
CA GLN A 63 -4.82 -4.08 -8.80
C GLN A 63 -3.87 -5.24 -9.12
N SER A 64 -3.98 -6.39 -8.43
CA SER A 64 -3.11 -7.55 -8.62
C SER A 64 -1.60 -7.24 -8.53
N LYS A 65 -1.20 -6.28 -7.68
CA LYS A 65 0.21 -5.90 -7.52
C LYS A 65 1.02 -7.08 -6.99
N SER A 66 2.16 -7.33 -7.63
CA SER A 66 3.13 -8.34 -7.19
C SER A 66 3.86 -7.90 -5.92
N LEU A 67 4.35 -8.88 -5.17
CA LEU A 67 5.23 -8.67 -4.02
C LEU A 67 6.70 -8.76 -4.46
N CYS A 68 7.60 -8.23 -3.64
CA CYS A 68 9.03 -8.33 -3.83
C CYS A 68 9.43 -9.80 -3.87
N ALA A 69 10.37 -10.13 -4.76
CA ALA A 69 10.94 -11.46 -4.79
C ALA A 69 11.70 -11.74 -3.49
N ALA A 70 11.71 -13.00 -3.07
CA ALA A 70 12.42 -13.42 -1.86
C ALA A 70 13.89 -12.99 -1.92
N GLY A 71 14.37 -12.37 -0.84
CA GLY A 71 15.76 -11.91 -0.73
C GLY A 71 16.08 -10.60 -1.47
N THR A 72 15.10 -9.93 -2.08
CA THR A 72 15.29 -8.60 -2.70
C THR A 72 14.84 -7.48 -1.77
N ARG A 73 15.47 -6.30 -1.83
CA ARG A 73 15.04 -5.10 -1.08
C ARG A 73 14.92 -5.34 0.42
N VAL A 74 15.73 -6.24 0.98
CA VAL A 74 15.57 -6.74 2.36
C VAL A 74 15.83 -5.63 3.37
N GLU A 75 16.90 -4.86 3.18
CA GLU A 75 17.31 -3.77 4.07
C GLU A 75 16.23 -2.68 4.12
N ILE A 76 15.84 -2.14 2.97
CA ILE A 76 14.80 -1.10 2.92
C ILE A 76 13.43 -1.60 3.42
N GLN A 77 13.08 -2.86 3.20
CA GLN A 77 11.87 -3.43 3.81
C GLN A 77 11.96 -3.43 5.33
N ALA A 78 13.13 -3.77 5.90
CA ALA A 78 13.33 -3.75 7.35
C ALA A 78 13.23 -2.31 7.89
N ASP A 79 13.89 -1.35 7.25
CA ASP A 79 13.87 0.07 7.64
C ASP A 79 12.44 0.63 7.64
N ILE A 80 11.66 0.35 6.58
CA ILE A 80 10.27 0.79 6.49
C ILE A 80 9.41 0.13 7.57
N LEU A 81 9.58 -1.17 7.83
CA LEU A 81 8.80 -1.88 8.83
C LEU A 81 9.15 -1.45 10.26
N GLU A 82 10.41 -1.08 10.52
CA GLU A 82 10.83 -0.48 11.78
C GLU A 82 10.23 0.92 11.95
N TRP A 83 10.31 1.75 10.91
CA TRP A 83 9.70 3.08 10.91
C TRP A 83 8.20 3.00 11.12
N LEU A 84 7.48 2.10 10.44
CA LEU A 84 6.03 1.85 10.60
C LEU A 84 5.66 1.06 11.86
N SER A 85 6.62 0.75 12.74
CA SER A 85 6.33 -0.08 13.90
C SER A 85 5.47 0.67 14.93
N PRO A 86 4.55 -0.01 15.64
CA PRO A 86 3.72 0.61 16.66
C PRO A 86 4.48 1.28 17.82
N GLN A 87 5.76 0.94 18.00
CA GLN A 87 6.64 1.49 19.03
C GLN A 87 7.41 2.72 18.55
N HIS A 88 7.54 2.90 17.23
CA HIS A 88 8.22 4.07 16.68
C HIS A 88 7.35 5.33 16.90
N ARG A 89 7.97 6.37 17.44
CA ARG A 89 7.36 7.68 17.69
C ARG A 89 8.26 8.71 17.06
N THR A 90 7.73 9.46 16.11
CA THR A 90 8.53 10.38 15.33
C THR A 90 7.71 11.60 14.90
N LYS A 91 8.40 12.72 14.70
CA LYS A 91 7.85 13.93 14.07
C LYS A 91 8.01 13.90 12.55
N GLU A 92 8.76 12.92 12.04
CA GLU A 92 8.82 12.58 10.63
C GLU A 92 7.57 11.76 10.31
N HIS A 93 6.49 12.41 9.87
CA HIS A 93 5.21 11.74 9.61
C HIS A 93 5.14 11.09 8.23
N ILE A 94 6.05 11.39 7.30
CA ILE A 94 6.00 10.93 5.92
C ILE A 94 7.32 10.23 5.55
N PHE A 95 7.28 8.91 5.40
CA PHE A 95 8.36 8.16 4.77
C PHE A 95 8.12 8.15 3.26
N TRP A 96 8.99 8.80 2.51
CA TRP A 96 8.84 9.00 1.07
C TRP A 96 9.88 8.20 0.28
N ILE A 97 9.42 7.15 -0.39
CA ILE A 97 10.22 6.36 -1.31
C ILE A 97 10.17 7.02 -2.70
N THR A 98 11.33 7.40 -3.22
CA THR A 98 11.47 7.91 -4.58
C THR A 98 12.18 6.92 -5.49
N GLY A 99 11.83 6.95 -6.78
CA GLY A 99 12.53 6.16 -7.77
C GLY A 99 11.90 6.27 -9.17
N ILE A 100 12.68 5.99 -10.20
CA ILE A 100 12.28 5.99 -11.60
C ILE A 100 11.22 4.92 -11.90
N ALA A 101 10.64 5.01 -13.10
CA ALA A 101 9.76 3.98 -13.62
C ALA A 101 10.48 2.62 -13.61
N GLY A 102 9.81 1.60 -13.10
CA GLY A 102 10.32 0.22 -13.09
C GLY A 102 11.34 -0.12 -11.99
N SER A 103 11.62 0.78 -11.05
CA SER A 103 12.49 0.50 -9.89
C SER A 103 11.85 -0.39 -8.81
N GLY A 104 10.56 -0.68 -8.92
CA GLY A 104 9.83 -1.59 -8.00
C GLY A 104 9.14 -0.91 -6.81
N LYS A 105 8.89 0.40 -6.83
CA LYS A 105 8.21 1.14 -5.75
C LYS A 105 6.87 0.50 -5.33
N SER A 106 5.95 0.29 -6.27
CA SER A 106 4.63 -0.29 -5.96
C SER A 106 4.72 -1.71 -5.44
N THR A 107 5.66 -2.51 -5.95
CA THR A 107 5.97 -3.85 -5.46
C THR A 107 6.49 -3.81 -4.02
N LEU A 108 7.36 -2.85 -3.68
CA LEU A 108 7.85 -2.62 -2.33
C LEU A 108 6.71 -2.21 -1.39
N SER A 109 5.88 -1.24 -1.79
CA SER A 109 4.69 -0.83 -1.04
C SER A 109 3.74 -1.98 -0.76
N ALA A 110 3.41 -2.80 -1.78
CA ALA A 110 2.54 -3.97 -1.63
C ALA A 110 3.14 -4.99 -0.64
N THR A 111 4.45 -5.21 -0.71
CA THR A 111 5.17 -6.11 0.20
C THR A 111 5.16 -5.60 1.64
N VAL A 112 5.32 -4.29 1.85
CA VAL A 112 5.22 -3.68 3.17
C VAL A 112 3.82 -3.88 3.76
N VAL A 113 2.75 -3.63 2.99
CA VAL A 113 1.37 -3.88 3.45
C VAL A 113 1.17 -5.35 3.83
N GLU A 114 1.64 -6.29 3.02
CA GLU A 114 1.49 -7.73 3.32
C GLU A 114 2.31 -8.12 4.56
N ASN A 115 3.54 -7.61 4.72
CA ASN A 115 4.36 -7.86 5.90
C ASN A 115 3.72 -7.31 7.18
N LEU A 116 3.13 -6.11 7.15
CA LEU A 116 2.40 -5.53 8.29
C LEU A 116 1.20 -6.40 8.67
N ARG A 117 0.43 -6.86 7.66
CA ARG A 117 -0.69 -7.78 7.86
C ARG A 117 -0.23 -9.10 8.52
N MET A 118 0.87 -9.69 8.05
CA MET A 118 1.45 -10.92 8.61
C MET A 118 1.93 -10.73 10.06
N LYS A 119 2.38 -9.52 10.42
CA LYS A 119 2.76 -9.14 11.79
C LYS A 119 1.58 -8.65 12.64
N HIS A 120 0.33 -8.80 12.17
CA HIS A 120 -0.87 -8.28 12.84
C HIS A 120 -0.83 -6.78 13.18
N THR A 121 -0.09 -6.00 12.39
CA THR A 121 -0.03 -4.54 12.50
C THR A 121 -1.03 -3.96 11.50
N PRO A 122 -2.13 -3.35 11.96
CA PRO A 122 -3.23 -3.01 11.07
C PRO A 122 -2.94 -1.69 10.33
N VAL A 123 -3.08 -1.72 9.00
CA VAL A 123 -2.99 -0.53 8.14
C VAL A 123 -4.34 0.17 8.13
N ALA A 124 -4.38 1.45 8.51
CA ALA A 124 -5.62 2.20 8.66
C ALA A 124 -6.27 2.53 7.31
N ALA A 125 -5.44 2.83 6.30
CA ALA A 125 -5.90 2.99 4.93
C ALA A 125 -4.76 2.78 3.92
N GLN A 126 -5.12 2.40 2.71
CA GLN A 126 -4.21 2.33 1.57
C GLN A 126 -4.86 2.92 0.31
N PHE A 127 -4.06 3.55 -0.54
CA PHE A 127 -4.51 4.09 -1.82
C PHE A 127 -3.41 3.90 -2.87
N PHE A 128 -3.62 2.97 -3.79
CA PHE A 128 -2.72 2.69 -4.91
C PHE A 128 -3.22 3.44 -6.14
N ILE A 129 -2.38 4.31 -6.69
CA ILE A 129 -2.70 5.05 -7.92
C ILE A 129 -2.21 4.23 -9.10
N SER A 130 -3.09 4.06 -10.10
CA SER A 130 -2.76 3.38 -11.34
C SER A 130 -3.37 4.12 -12.52
N ARG A 131 -2.55 4.51 -13.50
CA ARG A 131 -3.02 5.14 -14.74
C ARG A 131 -4.06 4.32 -15.52
N ASN A 132 -4.12 3.01 -15.27
CA ASN A 132 -5.07 2.12 -15.93
C ASN A 132 -6.45 2.10 -15.25
N ILE A 133 -6.58 2.75 -14.09
CA ILE A 133 -7.80 2.83 -13.31
C ILE A 133 -8.16 4.31 -13.16
N PRO A 134 -9.04 4.84 -14.04
CA PRO A 134 -9.36 6.28 -14.10
C PRO A 134 -9.81 6.90 -12.78
N GLU A 135 -10.42 6.10 -11.90
CA GLU A 135 -10.86 6.57 -10.60
C GLU A 135 -9.69 6.88 -9.64
N THR A 136 -8.58 6.14 -9.75
CA THR A 136 -7.45 6.29 -8.82
C THR A 136 -6.55 7.47 -9.19
N ILE A 137 -6.52 7.89 -10.47
CA ILE A 137 -5.77 9.06 -10.91
C ILE A 137 -6.44 10.39 -10.55
N ASN A 138 -7.72 10.37 -10.17
CA ASN A 138 -8.47 11.56 -9.78
C ASN A 138 -8.17 11.92 -8.30
N PRO A 139 -7.43 13.00 -8.02
CA PRO A 139 -7.06 13.40 -6.67
C PRO A 139 -8.25 13.81 -5.80
N ALA A 140 -9.43 14.12 -6.38
CA ALA A 140 -10.64 14.37 -5.60
C ALA A 140 -11.15 13.12 -4.89
N LYS A 141 -10.73 11.92 -5.32
CA LYS A 141 -11.17 10.65 -4.75
C LYS A 141 -10.28 10.12 -3.62
N ILE A 142 -9.06 10.63 -3.47
CA ILE A 142 -8.11 10.13 -2.45
C ILE A 142 -8.67 10.28 -1.03
N ILE A 143 -9.05 11.51 -0.64
CA ILE A 143 -9.49 11.79 0.72
C ILE A 143 -10.79 11.04 1.06
N PRO A 144 -11.85 11.05 0.23
CA PRO A 144 -13.04 10.26 0.47
C PRO A 144 -12.77 8.75 0.58
N THR A 145 -11.89 8.20 -0.26
CA THR A 145 -11.53 6.77 -0.19
C THR A 145 -10.78 6.42 1.09
N ILE A 146 -9.84 7.27 1.53
CA ILE A 146 -9.16 7.08 2.81
C ILE A 146 -10.15 7.21 3.96
N ALA A 147 -11.03 8.21 3.94
CA ALA A 147 -12.05 8.41 4.98
C ALA A 147 -12.97 7.18 5.12
N GLN A 148 -13.44 6.61 4.01
CA GLN A 148 -14.23 5.37 4.07
C GLN A 148 -13.45 4.22 4.73
N GLN A 149 -12.17 4.05 4.40
CA GLN A 149 -11.32 3.03 5.03
C GLN A 149 -11.10 3.29 6.52
N LEU A 150 -10.92 4.56 6.94
CA LEU A 150 -10.79 4.92 8.35
C LEU A 150 -12.08 4.60 9.13
N ALA A 151 -13.25 4.86 8.54
CA ALA A 151 -14.53 4.50 9.13
C ALA A 151 -14.71 2.97 9.27
N GLU A 152 -14.23 2.20 8.29
CA GLU A 152 -14.19 0.73 8.38
C GLU A 152 -13.20 0.23 9.44
N PHE A 153 -12.11 0.97 9.65
CA PHE A 153 -11.04 0.62 10.56
C PHE A 153 -11.41 0.83 12.03
N SER A 154 -12.14 1.90 12.36
CA SER A 154 -12.51 2.20 13.74
C SER A 154 -13.86 2.89 13.87
N PRO A 155 -14.69 2.46 14.83
CA PRO A 155 -15.95 3.15 15.13
C PRO A 155 -15.78 4.62 15.47
N VAL A 156 -14.68 5.01 16.13
CA VAL A 156 -14.47 6.41 16.50
C VAL A 156 -14.24 7.29 15.27
N ALA A 157 -13.53 6.77 14.28
CA ALA A 157 -13.40 7.46 13.00
C ALA A 157 -14.73 7.46 12.24
N ALA A 158 -15.51 6.37 12.30
CA ALA A 158 -16.83 6.29 11.70
C ALA A 158 -17.77 7.36 12.27
N ASP A 159 -17.82 7.54 13.59
CA ASP A 159 -18.66 8.53 14.26
C ASP A 159 -18.35 9.96 13.73
N ILE A 160 -17.07 10.34 13.72
CA ILE A 160 -16.62 11.67 13.25
C ILE A 160 -16.99 11.88 11.78
N ILE A 161 -16.71 10.90 10.93
CA ILE A 161 -16.97 10.99 9.49
C ILE A 161 -18.47 11.01 9.21
N HIS A 162 -19.26 10.19 9.92
CA HIS A 162 -20.71 10.17 9.81
C HIS A 162 -21.32 11.53 10.18
N ASP A 163 -20.84 12.14 11.26
CA ASP A 163 -21.28 13.46 11.70
C ASP A 163 -20.99 14.54 10.67
N VAL A 164 -19.77 14.58 10.10
CA VAL A 164 -19.44 15.50 9.00
C VAL A 164 -20.39 15.30 7.82
N LEU A 165 -20.59 14.04 7.40
CA LEU A 165 -21.44 13.72 6.26
C LEU A 165 -22.94 13.91 6.51
N ASN A 166 -23.41 14.04 7.77
CA ASN A 166 -24.79 14.42 8.08
C ASN A 166 -25.09 15.88 7.68
N TRP A 167 -24.07 16.74 7.67
CA TRP A 167 -24.18 18.13 7.21
C TRP A 167 -24.02 18.29 5.69
N GLY A 168 -23.68 17.20 5.00
CA GLY A 168 -23.43 17.16 3.55
C GLY A 168 -21.98 16.82 3.23
N PHE A 169 -21.72 16.46 1.97
CA PHE A 169 -20.36 16.18 1.52
C PHE A 169 -19.54 17.49 1.50
N PRO A 170 -18.42 17.58 2.25
CA PRO A 170 -17.72 18.84 2.41
C PRO A 170 -17.00 19.25 1.13
N PRO A 171 -16.81 20.58 0.91
CA PRO A 171 -15.99 21.08 -0.19
C PRO A 171 -14.55 20.62 -0.05
N ARG A 172 -13.82 20.55 -1.16
CA ARG A 172 -12.50 19.93 -1.26
C ARG A 172 -11.48 20.50 -0.27
N GLU A 173 -11.55 21.79 -0.01
CA GLU A 173 -10.65 22.52 0.89
C GLU A 173 -10.83 22.11 2.36
N LYS A 174 -12.03 21.62 2.72
CA LYS A 174 -12.37 21.17 4.07
C LYS A 174 -12.22 19.66 4.27
N GLN A 175 -12.27 18.88 3.20
CA GLN A 175 -12.18 17.41 3.25
C GLN A 175 -10.93 16.93 3.99
N VAL A 176 -9.79 17.60 3.82
CA VAL A 176 -8.55 17.16 4.47
C VAL A 176 -8.67 17.28 5.99
N GLU A 177 -9.15 18.41 6.50
CA GLU A 177 -9.30 18.57 7.94
C GLU A 177 -10.45 17.71 8.50
N GLU A 178 -11.62 17.74 7.85
CA GLU A 178 -12.85 17.13 8.38
C GLU A 178 -12.94 15.60 8.14
N LEU A 179 -12.42 15.08 7.03
CA LEU A 179 -12.52 13.66 6.67
C LEU A 179 -11.21 12.88 6.81
N LEU A 180 -10.05 13.54 6.92
CA LEU A 180 -8.75 12.88 7.09
C LEU A 180 -8.13 13.19 8.46
N LEU A 181 -7.79 14.46 8.73
CA LEU A 181 -6.97 14.81 9.89
C LEU A 181 -7.73 14.69 11.22
N ALA A 182 -8.96 15.18 11.32
CA ALA A 182 -9.74 15.07 12.56
C ALA A 182 -9.99 13.60 12.96
N PRO A 183 -10.42 12.69 12.06
CA PRO A 183 -10.51 11.26 12.38
C PRO A 183 -9.17 10.63 12.78
N ILE A 184 -8.07 10.95 12.10
CA ILE A 184 -6.73 10.44 12.42
C ILE A 184 -6.29 10.89 13.82
N ARG A 185 -6.55 12.14 14.21
CA ARG A 185 -6.17 12.65 15.54
C ARG A 185 -6.90 11.90 16.65
N GLU A 186 -8.18 11.58 16.49
CA GLU A 186 -8.89 10.77 17.49
C GLU A 186 -8.44 9.30 17.47
N LEU A 187 -8.18 8.73 16.30
CA LEU A 187 -7.60 7.39 16.17
C LEU A 187 -6.24 7.28 16.87
N SER A 188 -5.39 8.29 16.74
CA SER A 188 -4.05 8.31 17.34
C SER A 188 -4.06 8.16 18.87
N LYS A 189 -5.16 8.54 19.54
CA LYS A 189 -5.30 8.40 20.99
C LYS A 189 -5.63 6.96 21.42
N LEU A 190 -6.14 6.16 20.47
CA LEU A 190 -6.64 4.81 20.71
C LEU A 190 -5.71 3.73 20.14
N CYS A 191 -4.97 4.07 19.08
CA CYS A 191 -4.11 3.16 18.35
C CYS A 191 -2.64 3.40 18.68
N ASN A 192 -1.86 2.33 18.78
CA ASN A 192 -0.40 2.46 18.94
C ASN A 192 0.27 3.03 17.69
N ALA A 193 -0.31 2.85 16.50
CA ALA A 193 0.10 3.55 15.28
C ALA A 193 -1.10 3.71 14.34
N VAL A 194 -1.12 4.80 13.58
CA VAL A 194 -2.07 5.05 12.50
C VAL A 194 -1.28 5.11 11.20
N ILE A 195 -1.31 4.01 10.45
CA ILE A 195 -0.51 3.82 9.23
C ILE A 195 -1.40 4.05 8.01
N ILE A 196 -0.99 4.96 7.13
CA ILE A 196 -1.67 5.24 5.87
C ILE A 196 -0.67 5.13 4.71
N LEU A 197 -1.05 4.44 3.64
CA LEU A 197 -0.17 4.22 2.50
C LEU A 197 -0.74 4.84 1.24
N ILE A 198 0.07 5.63 0.52
CA ILE A 198 -0.31 6.25 -0.75
C ILE A 198 0.78 5.93 -1.78
N ASP A 199 0.48 5.02 -2.69
CA ASP A 199 1.43 4.55 -3.69
C ASP A 199 1.25 5.27 -5.04
N ALA A 200 2.36 5.56 -5.69
CA ALA A 200 2.45 6.15 -7.03
C ALA A 200 1.80 7.54 -7.16
N LEU A 201 2.09 8.46 -6.23
CA LEU A 201 1.58 9.84 -6.28
C LEU A 201 1.87 10.56 -7.62
N ASP A 202 2.96 10.22 -8.30
CA ASP A 202 3.31 10.77 -9.62
C ASP A 202 2.38 10.34 -10.77
N GLU A 203 1.46 9.41 -10.52
CA GLU A 203 0.48 8.94 -11.51
C GLU A 203 -0.84 9.71 -11.49
N LEU A 204 -1.00 10.69 -10.59
CA LEU A 204 -2.19 11.54 -10.56
C LEU A 204 -2.34 12.38 -11.83
N GLU A 205 -3.59 12.70 -12.16
CA GLU A 205 -3.85 13.76 -13.14
C GLU A 205 -3.24 15.08 -12.64
N ASN A 206 -2.60 15.83 -13.54
CA ASN A 206 -1.87 17.06 -13.19
C ASN A 206 -0.92 16.88 -11.98
N ALA A 207 -0.17 15.77 -11.95
CA ALA A 207 0.68 15.36 -10.83
C ALA A 207 1.59 16.47 -10.30
N ALA A 208 2.17 17.31 -11.18
CA ALA A 208 3.02 18.43 -10.79
C ALA A 208 2.39 19.33 -9.70
N ASP A 209 1.11 19.65 -9.82
CA ASP A 209 0.39 20.46 -8.85
C ASP A 209 -0.22 19.61 -7.73
N ASN A 210 -0.80 18.47 -8.07
CA ASN A 210 -1.63 17.70 -7.14
C ASN A 210 -0.81 16.95 -6.08
N VAL A 211 0.37 16.44 -6.42
CA VAL A 211 1.28 15.81 -5.44
C VAL A 211 1.61 16.80 -4.33
N LYS A 212 2.00 18.02 -4.72
CA LYS A 212 2.33 19.08 -3.77
C LYS A 212 1.13 19.47 -2.91
N LYS A 213 -0.04 19.71 -3.51
CA LYS A 213 -1.25 20.08 -2.77
C LYS A 213 -1.65 19.02 -1.74
N ILE A 214 -1.55 17.74 -2.08
CA ILE A 214 -1.89 16.64 -1.17
C ILE A 214 -0.94 16.64 0.03
N LEU A 215 0.37 16.70 -0.21
CA LEU A 215 1.37 16.69 0.86
C LEU A 215 1.28 17.94 1.74
N GLU A 216 1.08 19.12 1.14
CA GLU A 216 0.83 20.38 1.85
C GLU A 216 -0.43 20.34 2.70
N SER A 217 -1.44 19.56 2.30
CA SER A 217 -2.67 19.45 3.08
C SER A 217 -2.53 18.45 4.23
N ILE A 218 -1.77 17.36 4.06
CA ILE A 218 -1.53 16.36 5.10
C ILE A 218 -0.60 16.91 6.19
N ALA A 219 0.48 17.58 5.78
CA ALA A 219 1.53 18.05 6.68
C ALA A 219 1.96 19.49 6.36
N PRO A 220 1.04 20.48 6.42
CA PRO A 220 1.43 21.87 6.26
C PRO A 220 2.44 22.28 7.33
N ARG A 221 3.29 23.26 7.04
CA ARG A 221 4.24 23.80 8.02
C ARG A 221 3.53 24.23 9.31
N GLY A 222 4.06 23.79 10.46
CA GLY A 222 3.43 24.03 11.76
C GLY A 222 2.20 23.15 12.06
N CYS A 223 1.87 22.19 11.20
CA CYS A 223 0.92 21.12 11.53
C CYS A 223 1.53 20.24 12.62
N HIS A 224 0.73 19.93 13.64
CA HIS A 224 1.12 19.02 14.72
C HIS A 224 0.30 17.74 14.57
N LEU A 225 0.82 16.80 13.80
CA LEU A 225 0.29 15.45 13.81
C LEU A 225 0.81 14.71 15.04
N PRO A 226 0.02 13.82 15.64
CA PRO A 226 0.49 12.93 16.69
C PRO A 226 1.67 12.06 16.21
N GLU A 227 2.66 11.83 17.07
CA GLU A 227 3.93 11.15 16.72
C GLU A 227 3.80 9.67 16.30
N ASN A 228 2.60 9.11 16.43
CA ASN A 228 2.22 7.77 16.01
C ASN A 228 1.40 7.73 14.71
N VAL A 229 1.30 8.86 14.00
CA VAL A 229 0.68 8.95 12.67
C VAL A 229 1.76 8.92 11.61
N GLN A 230 1.62 7.98 10.68
CA GLN A 230 2.69 7.59 9.76
C GLN A 230 2.12 7.36 8.35
N PHE A 231 2.69 8.08 7.39
CA PHE A 231 2.37 7.96 5.98
C PHE A 231 3.53 7.33 5.23
N LEU A 232 3.27 6.24 4.49
CA LEU A 232 4.21 5.73 3.49
C LEU A 232 3.76 6.23 2.11
N VAL A 233 4.63 6.98 1.46
CA VAL A 233 4.36 7.60 0.17
C VAL A 233 5.39 7.14 -0.85
N THR A 234 4.95 6.86 -2.07
CA THR A 234 5.87 6.61 -3.20
C THR A 234 5.63 7.56 -4.36
N SER A 235 6.71 8.00 -5.00
CA SER A 235 6.62 8.76 -6.26
C SER A 235 7.92 8.68 -7.06
N ARG A 236 7.97 9.39 -8.19
CA ARG A 236 9.21 9.70 -8.89
C ARG A 236 10.02 10.83 -8.22
N PRO A 237 11.35 10.88 -8.45
CA PRO A 237 12.25 11.82 -7.78
C PRO A 237 12.02 13.30 -8.14
N GLU A 238 11.45 13.63 -9.31
CA GLU A 238 11.19 15.02 -9.71
C GLU A 238 10.29 15.75 -8.71
N HIS A 239 9.29 15.07 -8.14
CA HIS A 239 8.38 15.67 -7.17
C HIS A 239 9.06 15.97 -5.84
N TRP A 240 10.00 15.13 -5.40
CA TRP A 240 10.80 15.42 -4.21
C TRP A 240 11.67 16.66 -4.41
N ALA A 241 12.22 16.87 -5.61
CA ALA A 241 13.03 18.06 -5.90
C ALA A 241 12.21 19.37 -5.79
N ASP A 242 10.91 19.31 -6.10
CA ASP A 242 10.00 20.45 -5.94
C ASP A 242 9.59 20.66 -4.47
N ILE A 243 9.32 19.56 -3.74
CA ILE A 243 8.92 19.62 -2.33
C ILE A 243 10.06 20.04 -1.41
N SER A 244 11.28 19.53 -1.65
CA SER A 244 12.48 19.89 -0.90
C SER A 244 12.79 21.40 -0.92
N LYS A 245 12.24 22.13 -1.90
CA LYS A 245 12.38 23.59 -2.04
C LYS A 245 11.13 24.36 -1.56
N SER A 246 10.09 23.66 -1.12
CA SER A 246 8.84 24.28 -0.72
C SER A 246 8.99 25.04 0.60
N LYS A 247 8.39 26.24 0.70
CA LYS A 247 8.43 27.08 1.92
C LYS A 247 7.26 26.80 2.88
N THR A 248 6.22 26.16 2.35
CA THR A 248 4.94 25.80 2.99
C THR A 248 4.97 24.43 3.67
N LEU A 249 6.02 23.65 3.42
CA LEU A 249 6.26 22.35 4.03
C LEU A 249 7.46 22.44 4.96
N GLU A 250 7.45 21.61 5.99
CA GLU A 250 8.58 21.45 6.91
C GLU A 250 9.30 20.15 6.58
N LEU A 251 10.56 20.24 6.12
CA LEU A 251 11.30 19.06 5.65
C LEU A 251 11.55 18.04 6.74
N THR A 252 11.57 18.46 8.01
CA THR A 252 11.71 17.57 9.17
C THR A 252 10.52 16.63 9.36
N VAL A 253 9.44 16.80 8.59
CA VAL A 253 8.31 15.86 8.57
C VAL A 253 8.57 14.68 7.62
N PHE A 254 9.63 14.73 6.80
CA PHE A 254 9.90 13.75 5.76
C PHE A 254 11.17 12.95 6.03
N THR A 255 11.06 11.63 5.95
CA THR A 255 12.19 10.70 5.77
C THR A 255 12.20 10.27 4.31
N GLN A 256 13.22 10.62 3.52
CA GLN A 256 13.26 10.28 2.08
C GLN A 256 14.26 9.16 1.79
N TYR A 257 13.85 8.19 0.97
CA TYR A 257 14.69 7.08 0.51
C TYR A 257 14.63 6.94 -1.01
N ALA A 258 15.77 6.98 -1.70
CA ALA A 258 15.85 6.81 -3.15
C ALA A 258 16.20 5.36 -3.50
N LEU A 259 15.42 4.72 -4.37
CA LEU A 259 15.67 3.33 -4.79
C LEU A 259 16.81 3.15 -5.81
N GLU A 260 17.33 4.25 -6.35
CA GLU A 260 18.39 4.30 -7.37
C GLU A 260 19.78 4.44 -6.73
N THR A 261 20.28 3.33 -6.20
CA THR A 261 21.62 3.22 -5.60
C THR A 261 22.45 2.23 -6.40
N GLU A 262 23.78 2.23 -6.25
CA GLU A 262 24.64 1.18 -6.83
C GLU A 262 24.17 -0.22 -6.37
N SER A 263 23.67 -0.33 -5.13
CA SER A 263 23.06 -1.57 -4.62
C SER A 263 21.86 -2.05 -5.44
N SER A 264 21.16 -1.18 -6.17
CA SER A 264 20.03 -1.61 -7.01
C SER A 264 20.46 -2.46 -8.20
N VAL A 265 21.70 -2.29 -8.71
CA VAL A 265 22.26 -3.13 -9.78
C VAL A 265 22.54 -4.54 -9.26
N ASP A 266 23.18 -4.64 -8.09
CA ASP A 266 23.49 -5.91 -7.45
C ASP A 266 22.21 -6.66 -7.04
N GLU A 267 21.21 -5.95 -6.52
CA GLU A 267 19.92 -6.54 -6.16
C GLU A 267 19.18 -7.09 -7.39
N VAL A 268 19.19 -6.36 -8.52
CA VAL A 268 18.57 -6.84 -9.78
C VAL A 268 19.34 -8.03 -10.35
N HIS A 269 20.67 -8.03 -10.27
CA HIS A 269 21.50 -9.16 -10.67
C HIS A 269 21.15 -10.42 -9.85
N ASN A 270 21.05 -10.29 -8.52
CA ASN A 270 20.67 -11.39 -7.63
C ASN A 270 19.24 -11.87 -7.90
N PHE A 271 18.30 -10.95 -8.18
CA PHE A 271 16.94 -11.28 -8.60
C PHE A 271 16.92 -12.11 -9.90
N ILE A 272 17.70 -11.70 -10.91
CA ILE A 272 17.81 -12.44 -12.17
C ILE A 272 18.31 -13.87 -11.91
N ILE A 273 19.37 -14.03 -11.10
CA ILE A 273 19.91 -15.35 -10.74
C ILE A 273 18.83 -16.21 -10.11
N ALA A 274 18.16 -15.70 -9.08
CA ALA A 274 17.14 -16.45 -8.34
C ALA A 274 16.00 -16.90 -9.27
N ARG A 275 15.47 -15.98 -10.07
CA ARG A 275 14.32 -16.26 -10.95
C ARG A 275 14.69 -17.17 -12.12
N MET A 276 15.88 -17.04 -12.70
CA MET A 276 16.32 -17.97 -13.76
C MET A 276 16.51 -19.39 -13.23
N LYS A 277 17.00 -19.58 -11.99
CA LYS A 277 17.09 -20.90 -11.35
C LYS A 277 15.72 -21.55 -11.15
N GLU A 278 14.69 -20.75 -10.83
CA GLU A 278 13.31 -21.24 -10.72
C GLU A 278 12.75 -21.71 -12.08
N ILE A 279 12.99 -20.94 -13.14
CA ILE A 279 12.52 -21.25 -14.51
C ILE A 279 13.08 -22.59 -14.98
N THR A 280 14.34 -22.87 -14.69
CA THR A 280 15.03 -24.01 -15.31
C THR A 280 15.13 -25.23 -14.44
N ARG A 281 15.28 -25.11 -13.11
CA ARG A 281 15.67 -26.25 -12.25
C ARG A 281 16.88 -27.04 -12.80
N TRP A 282 17.70 -26.45 -13.67
CA TRP A 282 18.82 -27.11 -14.35
C TRP A 282 20.14 -26.58 -13.80
N ASN A 283 21.08 -27.49 -13.55
CA ASN A 283 22.38 -27.13 -12.97
C ASN A 283 23.34 -26.47 -13.97
N ASP A 284 23.03 -26.48 -15.27
CA ASP A 284 23.91 -26.02 -16.36
C ASP A 284 23.48 -24.71 -17.02
N TRP A 285 22.34 -24.12 -16.60
CA TRP A 285 21.82 -22.88 -17.17
C TRP A 285 20.95 -22.11 -16.17
N PRO A 286 21.13 -20.77 -16.06
CA PRO A 286 21.98 -19.91 -16.90
C PRO A 286 23.46 -19.93 -16.51
N SER A 287 24.32 -19.57 -17.47
CA SER A 287 25.71 -19.24 -17.18
C SER A 287 25.83 -17.83 -16.59
N ASP A 288 26.89 -17.58 -15.81
CA ASP A 288 27.17 -16.25 -15.23
C ASP A 288 27.23 -15.15 -16.29
N ASN A 289 27.74 -15.47 -17.49
CA ASN A 289 27.77 -14.54 -18.62
C ASN A 289 26.37 -14.18 -19.15
N GLU A 290 25.42 -15.12 -19.16
CA GLU A 290 24.03 -14.84 -19.55
C GLU A 290 23.34 -13.98 -18.49
N VAL A 291 23.54 -14.30 -17.21
CA VAL A 291 23.05 -13.47 -16.09
C VAL A 291 23.60 -12.05 -16.19
N GLN A 292 24.91 -11.89 -16.40
CA GLN A 292 25.55 -10.58 -16.51
C GLN A 292 24.98 -9.78 -17.69
N LYS A 293 24.87 -10.38 -18.88
CA LYS A 293 24.28 -9.70 -20.05
C LYS A 293 22.86 -9.22 -19.81
N LEU A 294 22.05 -9.99 -19.08
CA LEU A 294 20.68 -9.57 -18.76
C LEU A 294 20.67 -8.47 -17.71
N SER A 295 21.58 -8.54 -16.74
CA SER A 295 21.74 -7.54 -15.67
C SER A 295 22.22 -6.20 -16.23
N ASP A 296 23.21 -6.21 -17.12
CA ASP A 296 23.70 -5.02 -17.82
C ASP A 296 22.57 -4.33 -18.61
N LYS A 297 21.71 -5.11 -19.24
CA LYS A 297 20.53 -4.60 -19.95
C LYS A 297 19.45 -4.08 -19.01
N ALA A 298 19.26 -4.71 -17.86
CA ALA A 298 18.30 -4.27 -16.86
C ALA A 298 18.76 -2.99 -16.17
N ASN A 299 20.07 -2.79 -15.99
CA ASN A 299 20.69 -1.60 -15.41
C ASN A 299 20.00 -1.15 -14.11
N GLY A 300 19.79 -2.09 -13.18
CA GLY A 300 19.12 -1.83 -11.89
C GLY A 300 17.59 -1.70 -11.96
N LEU A 301 16.95 -1.95 -13.11
CA LEU A 301 15.49 -1.91 -13.25
C LEU A 301 14.85 -3.30 -13.08
N PHE A 302 14.18 -3.51 -11.94
CA PHE A 302 13.41 -4.73 -11.67
C PHE A 302 12.33 -5.00 -12.72
N HIS A 303 11.62 -3.97 -13.19
CA HIS A 303 10.59 -4.15 -14.21
C HIS A 303 11.16 -4.72 -15.51
N TYR A 304 12.33 -4.24 -15.93
CA TYR A 304 13.00 -4.77 -17.12
C TYR A 304 13.34 -6.25 -16.93
N ALA A 305 14.02 -6.57 -15.81
CA ALA A 305 14.42 -7.93 -15.50
C ALA A 305 13.23 -8.88 -15.43
N ALA A 306 12.16 -8.52 -14.70
CA ALA A 306 10.96 -9.33 -14.56
C ALA A 306 10.27 -9.58 -15.91
N THR A 307 10.13 -8.54 -16.74
CA THR A 307 9.53 -8.65 -18.08
C THR A 307 10.34 -9.57 -18.98
N ALA A 308 11.67 -9.41 -19.00
CA ALA A 308 12.56 -10.24 -19.79
C ALA A 308 12.48 -11.71 -19.37
N LEU A 309 12.53 -11.98 -18.06
CA LEU A 309 12.49 -13.33 -17.50
C LEU A 309 11.16 -14.02 -17.75
N HIS A 310 10.05 -13.30 -17.63
CA HIS A 310 8.73 -13.82 -17.95
C HIS A 310 8.62 -14.24 -19.42
N TRP A 311 9.09 -13.38 -20.34
CA TRP A 311 9.09 -13.73 -21.76
C TRP A 311 10.00 -14.93 -22.06
N ILE A 312 11.19 -14.98 -21.45
CA ILE A 312 12.11 -16.12 -21.60
C ILE A 312 11.44 -17.42 -21.12
N GLU A 313 10.80 -17.39 -19.95
CA GLU A 313 10.06 -18.52 -19.36
C GLU A 313 8.95 -18.99 -20.30
N GLU A 314 8.13 -18.07 -20.81
CA GLU A 314 7.04 -18.37 -21.74
C GLU A 314 7.55 -19.00 -23.05
N GLN A 315 8.60 -18.45 -23.64
CA GLN A 315 9.19 -19.00 -24.86
C GLN A 315 9.80 -20.39 -24.64
N ILE A 316 10.43 -20.62 -23.49
CA ILE A 316 10.94 -21.94 -23.11
C ILE A 316 9.79 -22.93 -22.90
N HIS A 317 8.70 -22.50 -22.26
CA HIS A 317 7.51 -23.32 -22.07
C HIS A 317 6.91 -23.75 -23.42
N ASN A 318 6.78 -22.80 -24.35
CA ASN A 318 6.15 -23.03 -25.66
C ASN A 318 7.03 -23.83 -26.63
N ARG A 319 8.34 -23.64 -26.61
CA ARG A 319 9.29 -24.26 -27.57
C ARG A 319 10.01 -25.49 -27.02
N GLY A 320 9.90 -25.73 -25.72
CA GLY A 320 10.61 -26.78 -25.02
C GLY A 320 11.99 -26.34 -24.50
N THR A 321 12.44 -27.06 -23.49
CA THR A 321 13.63 -26.75 -22.68
C THR A 321 14.95 -26.75 -23.46
N ALA A 322 15.00 -27.45 -24.59
CA ALA A 322 16.15 -27.48 -25.50
C ALA A 322 16.39 -26.12 -26.21
N SER A 323 15.37 -25.27 -26.32
CA SER A 323 15.50 -23.98 -27.00
C SER A 323 16.06 -22.85 -26.12
N ARG A 324 16.36 -23.10 -24.83
CA ARG A 324 16.70 -22.06 -23.85
C ARG A 324 17.83 -21.11 -24.29
N LYS A 325 18.94 -21.65 -24.81
CA LYS A 325 20.08 -20.85 -25.29
C LYS A 325 19.68 -20.00 -26.49
N GLN A 326 18.95 -20.57 -27.44
CA GLN A 326 18.47 -19.87 -28.63
C GLN A 326 17.46 -18.76 -28.27
N VAL A 327 16.55 -19.02 -27.32
CA VAL A 327 15.59 -18.03 -26.81
C VAL A 327 16.32 -16.87 -26.14
N PHE A 328 17.32 -17.16 -25.31
CA PHE A 328 18.11 -16.14 -24.64
C PHE A 328 18.93 -15.30 -25.63
N GLU A 329 19.64 -15.93 -26.57
CA GLU A 329 20.37 -15.24 -27.62
C GLU A 329 19.45 -14.32 -28.44
N LYS A 330 18.27 -14.84 -28.82
CA LYS A 330 17.25 -14.04 -29.51
C LYS A 330 16.79 -12.85 -28.69
N PHE A 331 16.55 -13.01 -27.39
CA PHE A 331 16.23 -11.89 -26.49
C PHE A 331 17.38 -10.87 -26.43
N THR A 332 18.63 -11.33 -26.33
CA THR A 332 19.78 -10.42 -26.27
C THR A 332 20.01 -9.67 -27.59
N GLN A 333 19.65 -10.24 -28.73
CA GLN A 333 19.72 -9.57 -30.04
C GLN A 333 18.58 -8.57 -30.24
N MET A 334 17.35 -8.93 -29.86
CA MET A 334 16.19 -8.05 -30.01
C MET A 334 16.20 -6.92 -28.98
N GLY A 335 16.57 -7.24 -27.74
CA GLY A 335 16.48 -6.37 -26.58
C GLY A 335 15.06 -5.90 -26.28
N ILE A 336 14.88 -5.33 -25.09
CA ILE A 336 13.82 -4.35 -24.88
C ILE A 336 14.49 -2.98 -25.01
N VAL A 337 14.06 -2.17 -25.98
CA VAL A 337 14.72 -0.88 -26.25
C VAL A 337 14.37 0.08 -25.12
N GLN A 338 15.34 0.46 -24.30
CA GLN A 338 15.18 1.56 -23.35
C GLN A 338 15.53 2.86 -24.07
N TYR A 339 14.67 3.88 -23.97
CA TYR A 339 15.04 5.24 -24.34
C TYR A 339 14.89 6.18 -23.15
N ARG A 340 15.85 7.09 -23.03
CA ARG A 340 15.87 8.13 -22.02
C ARG A 340 15.05 9.30 -22.54
N THR A 341 13.90 9.57 -21.94
CA THR A 341 13.13 10.79 -22.18
C THR A 341 13.56 11.86 -21.18
N GLN A 342 13.15 13.12 -21.42
CA GLN A 342 13.33 14.21 -20.44
C GLN A 342 12.64 13.94 -19.08
N THR A 343 11.77 12.93 -19.01
CA THR A 343 10.95 12.54 -17.84
C THR A 343 11.35 11.18 -17.24
N GLY A 344 12.50 10.59 -17.63
CA GLY A 344 13.02 9.33 -17.10
C GLY A 344 13.35 8.28 -18.17
N VAL A 345 13.65 7.05 -17.74
CA VAL A 345 13.84 5.92 -18.67
C VAL A 345 12.45 5.35 -19.01
N GLN A 346 12.12 5.32 -20.29
CA GLN A 346 10.95 4.61 -20.81
C GLN A 346 11.39 3.39 -21.61
N VAL A 347 10.59 2.33 -21.50
CA VAL A 347 10.83 1.05 -22.15
C VAL A 347 9.95 0.98 -23.40
N ASN A 348 10.56 0.96 -24.59
CA ASN A 348 9.85 0.76 -25.85
C ASN A 348 9.52 -0.71 -26.04
N TYR A 349 8.23 -1.00 -26.10
CA TYR A 349 7.74 -2.31 -26.50
C TYR A 349 7.51 -2.40 -28.02
N ALA A 350 7.88 -1.43 -28.86
CA ALA A 350 7.53 -1.45 -30.29
C ALA A 350 8.11 -2.65 -31.07
N ALA A 351 9.27 -3.19 -30.68
CA ALA A 351 9.77 -4.45 -31.24
C ALA A 351 8.99 -5.69 -30.72
N PHE A 352 8.24 -5.51 -29.63
CA PHE A 352 7.50 -6.52 -28.88
C PHE A 352 5.96 -6.43 -29.05
N SER A 353 5.40 -5.31 -29.52
CA SER A 353 3.96 -5.10 -29.68
C SER A 353 3.36 -6.01 -30.75
N MET A 354 4.17 -6.45 -31.72
CA MET A 354 3.80 -7.49 -32.69
C MET A 354 3.71 -8.90 -32.08
N LEU A 355 4.30 -9.15 -30.91
CA LEU A 355 4.33 -10.46 -30.23
C LEU A 355 3.43 -10.51 -28.98
N LEU A 356 3.20 -9.38 -28.30
CA LEU A 356 2.43 -9.25 -27.07
C LEU A 356 1.13 -8.44 -27.25
N GLY A 357 0.56 -8.36 -28.45
CA GLY A 357 -0.68 -7.61 -28.74
C GLY A 357 -1.82 -7.77 -27.70
N PRO A 358 -2.03 -8.96 -27.11
CA PRO A 358 -3.00 -9.14 -26.01
C PRO A 358 -2.48 -8.75 -24.60
N PHE A 359 -1.16 -8.67 -24.40
CA PHE A 359 -0.51 -8.65 -23.08
C PHE A 359 0.01 -7.28 -22.62
N LEU A 360 0.15 -6.28 -23.50
CA LEU A 360 0.30 -4.89 -23.04
C LEU A 360 -0.92 -4.39 -22.24
N CYS A 361 -2.05 -5.10 -22.34
CA CYS A 361 -3.22 -4.91 -21.50
C CYS A 361 -3.11 -5.60 -20.12
N LEU A 362 -2.26 -6.63 -20.00
CA LEU A 362 -2.13 -7.48 -18.81
C LEU A 362 -0.93 -7.13 -17.90
N MET A 363 0.12 -6.49 -18.44
CA MET A 363 1.31 -6.06 -17.67
C MET A 363 1.32 -4.56 -17.34
N SER A 364 0.20 -3.91 -17.63
CA SER A 364 -0.26 -2.67 -17.00
C SER A 364 -1.12 -2.96 -15.75
N HIS A 365 -1.23 -4.22 -15.32
CA HIS A 365 -1.86 -4.65 -14.06
C HIS A 365 -0.88 -4.58 -12.89
#